data_AF-A0A9F5JEU9-F1
#
_entry.id   AF-A0A9F5JEU9-F1
#
_cell.length_a   1.000
_cell.length_b   1.000
_cell.length_c   1.000
_cell.angle_alpha   90.00
_cell.angle_beta   90.00
_cell.angle_gamma   90.00
#
_symmetry.space_group_name_H-M   'P 1'
#
loop_
_entity.id
_entity.type
_entity.pdbx_description
1 polymer ?
#
loop_
_entity_poly.entity_id
_entity_poly.type
_entity_poly.pdbx_seq_one_letter_code
_entity_poly.pdbx_strand_id
1 'polypeptide(L)'
;MFKRFSITENEIVDILITLLLGRPQGKVMEYENRIRAYSTPDKIFRYFATLKIINEHGDSEVFMTPQDFVRSITPNEKQPENLGLDQFVVKRYDGKRISQEREKFADEDSIFYALGECGLISFSDYIFLTTVLSSKYMFLFHAVSILIFSKQNNI
;
A
#
# COMPACT_ATOMS: atom_id res chain seq x y z
N MET A 1 -10.87 34.55 25.96
CA MET A 1 -12.29 34.15 25.81
C MET A 1 -12.32 32.75 25.21
N PHE A 2 -12.45 31.69 26.02
CA PHE A 2 -12.52 30.31 25.53
C PHE A 2 -13.99 29.95 25.27
N LYS A 3 -14.34 29.67 24.01
CA LYS A 3 -15.65 29.13 23.65
C LYS A 3 -15.73 27.68 24.17
N ARG A 4 -16.71 27.42 25.03
CA ARG A 4 -17.05 26.07 25.49
C ARG A 4 -17.77 25.37 24.34
N PHE A 5 -17.12 24.39 23.72
CA PHE A 5 -17.78 23.51 22.75
C PHE A 5 -18.82 22.66 23.48
N SER A 6 -20.08 22.74 23.07
CA SER A 6 -21.17 21.91 23.57
C SER A 6 -21.22 20.63 22.75
N ILE A 7 -20.71 19.54 23.31
CA ILE A 7 -20.84 18.20 22.72
C ILE A 7 -22.26 17.71 23.00
N THR A 8 -22.96 17.24 21.98
CA THR A 8 -24.33 16.71 22.08
C THR A 8 -24.33 15.27 22.61
N GLU A 9 -25.43 14.82 23.22
CA GLU A 9 -25.54 13.44 23.73
C GLU A 9 -25.32 12.39 22.63
N ASN A 10 -25.72 12.67 21.38
CA ASN A 10 -25.47 11.78 20.24
C ASN A 10 -23.98 11.68 19.89
N GLU A 11 -23.25 12.80 19.94
CA GLU A 11 -21.78 12.80 19.76
C GLU A 11 -21.08 12.06 20.90
N ILE A 12 -21.59 12.19 22.14
CA ILE A 12 -21.09 11.41 23.28
C ILE A 12 -21.31 9.92 23.05
N VAL A 13 -22.48 9.51 22.55
CA VAL A 13 -22.79 8.11 22.25
C VAL A 13 -21.91 7.58 21.11
N ASP A 14 -21.66 8.34 20.05
CA ASP A 14 -20.73 7.95 18.97
C ASP A 14 -19.28 7.84 19.45
N ILE A 15 -18.85 8.75 20.33
CA ILE A 15 -17.54 8.69 21.01
C ILE A 15 -17.49 7.46 21.93
N LEU A 16 -18.55 7.17 22.68
CA LEU A 16 -18.62 6.01 23.58
C LEU A 16 -18.66 4.70 22.80
N ILE A 17 -19.37 4.62 21.67
CA ILE A 17 -19.39 3.47 20.76
C ILE A 17 -17.99 3.27 20.18
N THR A 18 -17.29 4.34 19.79
CA THR A 18 -15.91 4.29 19.30
C THR A 18 -14.91 3.85 20.37
N LEU A 19 -15.12 4.22 21.64
CA LEU A 19 -14.27 3.85 22.78
C LEU A 19 -14.57 2.46 23.35
N LEU A 20 -15.85 2.03 23.39
CA LEU A 20 -16.31 0.77 23.99
C LEU A 20 -16.30 -0.41 23.01
N LEU A 21 -16.61 -0.17 21.72
CA LEU A 21 -16.48 -1.16 20.64
C LEU A 21 -15.14 -1.04 19.90
N GLY A 22 -14.15 -0.39 20.53
CA GLY A 22 -12.83 -0.06 20.00
C GLY A 22 -12.48 -0.89 18.76
N ARG A 23 -12.50 -0.24 17.57
CA ARG A 23 -12.17 -0.90 16.31
C ARG A 23 -10.90 -1.74 16.53
N PRO A 24 -10.80 -2.97 15.98
CA PRO A 24 -9.60 -3.82 16.08
C PRO A 24 -8.45 -3.25 15.22
N GLN A 25 -8.15 -1.96 15.38
CA GLN A 25 -7.18 -1.21 14.63
C GLN A 25 -5.77 -1.76 14.88
N GLY A 26 -5.47 -2.27 16.07
CA GLY A 26 -4.20 -2.94 16.37
C GLY A 26 -4.01 -4.25 15.61
N LYS A 27 -5.04 -5.12 15.58
CA LYS A 27 -4.93 -6.46 14.96
C LYS A 27 -4.73 -6.41 13.45
N VAL A 28 -5.42 -5.49 12.77
CA VAL A 28 -5.27 -5.31 11.31
C VAL A 28 -3.90 -4.73 10.98
N MET A 29 -3.46 -3.70 11.71
CA MET A 29 -2.15 -3.08 11.52
C MET A 29 -1.01 -4.07 11.76
N GLU A 30 -1.08 -4.86 12.83
CA GLU A 30 -0.12 -5.92 13.12
C GLU A 30 -0.12 -6.99 12.02
N TYR A 31 -1.29 -7.34 11.48
CA TYR A 31 -1.38 -8.27 10.36
C TYR A 31 -0.71 -7.72 9.09
N GLU A 32 -0.97 -6.47 8.75
CA GLU A 32 -0.35 -5.80 7.60
C GLU A 32 1.18 -5.69 7.78
N ASN A 33 1.65 -5.37 8.98
CA ASN A 33 3.07 -5.36 9.29
C ASN A 33 3.70 -6.75 9.13
N ARG A 34 3.01 -7.83 9.55
CA ARG A 34 3.46 -9.21 9.29
C ARG A 34 3.48 -9.54 7.80
N ILE A 35 2.53 -9.03 7.01
CA ILE A 35 2.55 -9.18 5.55
C ILE A 35 3.82 -8.55 4.98
N ARG A 36 4.10 -7.29 5.32
CA ARG A 36 5.28 -6.56 4.82
C ARG A 36 6.59 -7.27 5.15
N ALA A 37 6.71 -7.81 6.36
CA ALA A 37 7.96 -8.39 6.84
C ALA A 37 8.21 -9.83 6.35
N TYR A 38 7.15 -10.63 6.17
CA TYR A 38 7.29 -12.09 6.05
C TYR A 38 6.58 -12.73 4.86
N SER A 39 5.79 -11.97 4.09
CA SER A 39 5.11 -12.51 2.91
C SER A 39 5.97 -12.39 1.65
N THR A 40 5.58 -13.15 0.62
CA THR A 40 6.20 -13.04 -0.70
C THR A 40 5.91 -11.67 -1.32
N PRO A 41 6.81 -11.13 -2.16
CA PRO A 41 6.58 -9.89 -2.88
C PRO A 41 5.25 -9.87 -3.66
N ASP A 42 4.87 -11.01 -4.27
CA ASP A 42 3.57 -11.18 -4.94
C ASP A 42 2.38 -10.92 -4.00
N LYS A 43 2.39 -11.54 -2.81
CA LYS A 43 1.31 -11.39 -1.85
C LYS A 43 1.24 -9.96 -1.30
N ILE A 44 2.38 -9.33 -1.05
CA ILE A 44 2.43 -7.92 -0.64
C ILE A 44 1.85 -7.04 -1.75
N PHE A 45 2.25 -7.29 -2.99
CA PHE A 45 1.75 -6.54 -4.14
C PHE A 45 0.24 -6.64 -4.26
N ARG A 46 -0.32 -7.85 -4.30
CA ARG A 46 -1.78 -8.06 -4.43
C ARG A 46 -2.59 -7.61 -3.21
N TYR A 47 -1.95 -7.46 -2.05
CA TYR A 47 -2.61 -6.93 -0.86
C TYR A 47 -2.75 -5.41 -0.89
N PHE A 48 -1.68 -4.72 -1.29
CA PHE A 48 -1.63 -3.25 -1.24
C PHE A 48 -2.05 -2.58 -2.55
N ALA A 49 -2.03 -3.28 -3.67
CA ALA A 49 -2.56 -2.78 -4.93
C ALA A 49 -4.05 -2.47 -4.82
N THR A 50 -4.47 -1.35 -5.40
CA THR A 50 -5.87 -0.90 -5.35
C THR A 50 -6.58 -0.94 -6.69
N LEU A 51 -5.85 -1.13 -7.80
CA LEU A 51 -6.39 -1.05 -9.14
C LEU A 51 -6.28 -2.38 -9.89
N LYS A 52 -7.37 -2.75 -10.56
CA LYS A 52 -7.38 -3.81 -11.55
C LYS A 52 -7.91 -3.26 -12.86
N ILE A 53 -7.06 -3.23 -13.88
CA ILE A 53 -7.39 -2.74 -15.21
C ILE A 53 -7.79 -3.92 -16.08
N ILE A 54 -8.91 -3.80 -16.78
CA ILE A 54 -9.37 -4.77 -17.77
C ILE A 54 -9.26 -4.13 -19.15
N ASN A 55 -8.47 -4.76 -20.03
CA ASN A 55 -8.25 -4.34 -21.40
C ASN A 55 -9.41 -4.77 -22.31
N GLU A 56 -9.46 -4.21 -23.52
CA GLU A 56 -10.50 -4.52 -24.52
C GLU A 56 -10.59 -6.02 -24.87
N HIS A 57 -9.46 -6.73 -24.79
CA HIS A 57 -9.38 -8.16 -25.08
C HIS A 57 -9.88 -9.05 -23.92
N GLY A 58 -10.31 -8.45 -22.80
CA GLY A 58 -10.77 -9.17 -21.61
C GLY A 58 -9.64 -9.56 -20.66
N ASP A 59 -8.39 -9.34 -21.04
CA ASP A 59 -7.23 -9.51 -20.15
C ASP A 59 -7.27 -8.48 -19.02
N SER A 60 -6.91 -8.91 -17.83
CA SER A 60 -6.91 -8.04 -16.66
C SER A 60 -5.57 -8.06 -15.94
N GLU A 61 -5.07 -6.88 -15.59
CA GLU A 61 -3.82 -6.69 -14.90
C GLU A 61 -4.02 -5.83 -13.64
N VAL A 62 -3.23 -6.11 -12.60
CA VAL A 62 -3.32 -5.44 -11.31
C VAL A 62 -2.18 -4.43 -11.20
N PHE A 63 -2.51 -3.23 -10.74
CA PHE A 63 -1.58 -2.11 -10.63
C PHE A 63 -1.61 -1.48 -9.24
N MET A 64 -0.47 -0.96 -8.83
CA MET A 64 -0.33 -0.05 -7.70
C MET A 64 -0.33 1.39 -8.18
N THR A 65 -0.99 2.27 -7.42
CA THR A 65 -0.68 3.70 -7.47
C THR A 65 0.64 3.99 -6.73
N PRO A 66 1.27 5.15 -6.95
CA PRO A 66 2.41 5.57 -6.15
C PRO A 66 2.13 5.58 -4.64
N GLN A 67 0.90 5.93 -4.26
CA GLN A 67 0.48 5.91 -2.86
C GLN A 67 0.39 4.49 -2.30
N ASP A 68 -0.10 3.54 -3.11
CA ASP A 68 -0.14 2.11 -2.76
C ASP A 68 1.27 1.57 -2.53
N PHE A 69 2.21 1.94 -3.40
CA PHE A 69 3.61 1.58 -3.27
C PHE A 69 4.21 2.07 -1.95
N VAL A 70 4.02 3.35 -1.62
CA VAL A 70 4.50 3.92 -0.34
C VAL A 70 3.87 3.21 0.85
N ARG A 71 2.56 2.92 0.83
CA ARG A 71 1.90 2.14 1.91
C ARG A 71 2.41 0.72 2.02
N SER A 72 2.81 0.09 0.91
CA SER A 72 3.33 -1.28 0.91
C SER A 72 4.67 -1.40 1.64
N ILE A 73 5.49 -0.35 1.63
CA ILE A 73 6.81 -0.32 2.29
C ILE A 73 6.80 0.38 3.65
N THR A 74 5.77 1.18 3.96
CA THR A 74 5.69 1.95 5.22
C THR A 74 4.98 1.14 6.30
N PRO A 75 5.64 0.78 7.41
CA PRO A 75 4.97 0.08 8.51
C PRO A 75 3.95 0.99 9.20
N ASN A 76 2.96 0.39 9.84
CA ASN A 76 1.88 1.07 10.57
C ASN A 76 0.93 1.95 9.72
N GLU A 77 1.18 2.08 8.42
CA GLU A 77 0.21 2.58 7.46
C GLU A 77 -0.83 1.50 7.16
N LYS A 78 -2.11 1.87 7.04
CA LYS A 78 -3.19 0.93 6.77
C LYS A 78 -3.66 1.01 5.34
N GLN A 79 -4.08 -0.13 4.81
CA GLN A 79 -4.87 -0.13 3.59
C GLN A 79 -6.27 0.47 3.88
N PRO A 80 -6.85 1.26 2.95
CA PRO A 80 -8.20 1.78 3.11
C PRO A 80 -9.23 0.67 3.31
N GLU A 81 -10.33 0.98 4.01
CA GLU A 81 -11.40 0.02 4.24
C GLU A 81 -12.00 -0.46 2.91
N ASN A 82 -12.30 -1.77 2.82
CA ASN A 82 -12.78 -2.47 1.62
C ASN A 82 -11.74 -2.67 0.50
N LEU A 83 -10.46 -2.39 0.76
CA LEU A 83 -9.34 -2.76 -0.10
C LEU A 83 -8.39 -3.66 0.71
N GLY A 84 -7.86 -4.70 0.06
CA GLY A 84 -7.10 -5.75 0.72
C GLY A 84 -6.72 -6.84 -0.27
N LEU A 85 -6.41 -8.04 0.23
CA LEU A 85 -5.95 -9.13 -0.64
C LEU A 85 -6.98 -9.42 -1.75
N ASP A 86 -6.54 -9.26 -2.99
CA ASP A 86 -7.33 -9.51 -4.20
C ASP A 86 -8.63 -8.69 -4.28
N GLN A 87 -8.70 -7.56 -3.56
CA GLN A 87 -9.81 -6.61 -3.57
C GLN A 87 -9.37 -5.30 -4.23
N PHE A 88 -9.86 -5.08 -5.44
CA PHE A 88 -9.43 -3.98 -6.30
C PHE A 88 -10.60 -3.15 -6.80
N VAL A 89 -10.35 -1.87 -7.04
CA VAL A 89 -11.20 -1.02 -7.87
C VAL A 89 -10.96 -1.41 -9.32
N VAL A 90 -12.01 -1.94 -9.97
CA VAL A 90 -11.93 -2.41 -11.35
C VAL A 90 -12.18 -1.24 -12.31
N LYS A 91 -11.23 -0.98 -13.20
CA LYS A 91 -11.36 -0.01 -14.29
C LYS A 91 -11.33 -0.71 -15.64
N ARG A 92 -12.34 -0.49 -16.48
CA ARG A 92 -12.41 -1.03 -17.84
C ARG A 92 -11.96 0.03 -18.83
N TYR A 93 -11.06 -0.35 -19.74
CA TYR A 93 -10.54 0.53 -20.77
C TYR A 93 -11.00 0.07 -22.15
N ASP A 94 -11.87 0.88 -22.76
CA ASP A 94 -12.35 0.72 -24.15
C ASP A 94 -11.42 1.51 -25.11
N GLY A 95 -10.11 1.20 -25.12
CA GLY A 95 -9.09 1.49 -26.18
C GLY A 95 -8.90 2.90 -26.75
N LYS A 96 -9.81 3.84 -26.51
CA LYS A 96 -9.85 5.22 -27.02
C LYS A 96 -9.53 6.26 -25.94
N ARG A 97 -9.36 5.83 -24.69
CA ARG A 97 -9.27 6.71 -23.51
C ARG A 97 -7.93 6.67 -22.77
N ILE A 98 -6.88 6.06 -23.34
CA ILE A 98 -5.55 6.05 -22.71
C ILE A 98 -4.91 7.46 -22.70
N SER A 99 -5.38 8.39 -23.54
CA SER A 99 -4.74 9.70 -23.74
C SER A 99 -5.48 10.94 -23.22
N GLN A 100 -6.80 10.92 -23.00
CA GLN A 100 -7.57 12.17 -22.82
C GLN A 100 -8.05 12.49 -21.40
N GLU A 101 -8.14 11.50 -20.51
CA GLU A 101 -8.52 11.71 -19.11
C GLU A 101 -7.56 10.92 -18.22
N ARG A 102 -6.27 11.24 -18.28
CA ARG A 102 -5.33 10.75 -17.26
C ARG A 102 -5.80 11.32 -15.93
N GLU A 103 -6.46 10.51 -15.10
CA GLU A 103 -6.24 10.61 -13.67
C GLU A 103 -4.73 10.47 -13.49
N LYS A 104 -4.01 11.60 -13.42
CA LYS A 104 -2.57 11.60 -13.21
C LYS A 104 -2.35 11.06 -11.80
N PHE A 105 -1.96 9.79 -11.70
CA PHE A 105 -1.66 9.16 -10.42
C PHE A 105 -0.32 9.62 -9.84
N ALA A 106 0.48 10.31 -10.66
CA ALA A 106 1.73 10.95 -10.30
C ALA A 106 1.89 12.27 -11.07
N ASP A 107 2.62 13.22 -10.48
CA ASP A 107 3.09 14.42 -11.18
C ASP A 107 4.03 14.03 -12.34
N GLU A 108 4.06 14.84 -13.41
CA GLU A 108 4.88 14.56 -14.61
C GLU A 108 6.38 14.49 -14.31
N ASP A 109 6.84 15.20 -13.28
CA ASP A 109 8.23 15.19 -12.83
C ASP A 109 8.54 14.03 -11.86
N SER A 110 7.55 13.18 -11.55
CA SER A 110 7.71 12.06 -10.64
C SER A 110 8.40 10.88 -11.30
N ILE A 111 9.26 10.18 -10.55
CA ILE A 111 9.90 8.94 -11.01
C ILE A 111 8.88 7.88 -11.42
N PHE A 112 7.69 7.88 -10.82
CA PHE A 112 6.62 6.94 -11.18
C PHE A 112 6.06 7.20 -12.58
N TYR A 113 6.03 8.47 -13.03
CA TYR A 113 5.61 8.83 -14.37
C TYR A 113 6.63 8.38 -15.44
N ALA A 114 7.91 8.31 -15.07
CA ALA A 114 8.97 7.79 -15.93
C ALA A 114 9.00 6.25 -16.02
N LEU A 115 8.43 5.55 -15.03
CA LEU A 115 8.49 4.09 -14.92
C LEU A 115 7.32 3.36 -15.60
N GLY A 116 6.14 3.98 -15.70
CA GLY A 116 4.93 3.30 -16.18
C GLY A 116 3.93 4.18 -16.92
N GLU A 117 2.97 3.52 -17.58
CA GLU A 117 1.87 4.20 -18.27
C GLU A 117 1.04 5.02 -17.27
N CYS A 118 1.15 6.36 -17.36
CA CYS A 118 0.39 7.31 -16.53
C CYS A 118 0.75 7.31 -15.02
N GLY A 119 1.89 6.75 -14.62
CA GLY A 119 2.32 6.70 -13.22
C GLY A 119 1.84 5.48 -12.41
N LEU A 120 1.27 4.48 -13.09
CA LEU A 120 0.92 3.20 -12.48
C LEU A 120 2.14 2.28 -12.38
N ILE A 121 2.13 1.42 -11.37
CA ILE A 121 3.24 0.53 -11.04
C ILE A 121 2.77 -0.91 -11.23
N SER A 122 3.37 -1.61 -12.20
CA SER A 122 3.14 -3.04 -12.43
C SER A 122 3.87 -3.89 -11.39
N PHE A 123 3.63 -5.21 -11.38
CA PHE A 123 4.36 -6.11 -10.50
C PHE A 123 5.87 -6.11 -10.80
N SER A 124 6.28 -6.06 -12.07
CA SER A 124 7.69 -5.97 -12.45
C SER A 124 8.34 -4.68 -11.94
N ASP A 125 7.64 -3.55 -12.05
CA ASP A 125 8.14 -2.26 -11.57
C ASP A 125 8.25 -2.24 -10.05
N TYR A 126 7.29 -2.87 -9.35
CA TYR A 126 7.34 -3.05 -7.91
C TYR A 126 8.59 -3.82 -7.47
N ILE A 127 8.90 -4.95 -8.10
CA ILE A 127 10.13 -5.72 -7.81
C ILE A 127 11.37 -4.89 -8.10
N PHE A 128 11.43 -4.19 -9.23
CA PHE A 128 12.55 -3.33 -9.58
C PHE A 128 12.76 -2.21 -8.55
N LEU A 129 11.70 -1.46 -8.22
CA LEU A 129 11.75 -0.36 -7.24
C LEU A 129 12.14 -0.84 -5.85
N THR A 130 11.52 -1.92 -5.36
CA THR A 130 11.86 -2.49 -4.06
C THR A 130 13.28 -3.01 -4.01
N THR A 131 13.78 -3.60 -5.10
CA THR A 131 15.18 -4.03 -5.21
C THR A 131 16.13 -2.85 -5.21
N VAL A 132 15.88 -1.81 -6.01
CA VAL A 132 16.74 -0.61 -6.07
C VAL A 132 16.77 0.14 -4.74
N LEU A 133 15.61 0.35 -4.11
CA LEU A 133 15.52 0.98 -2.79
C LEU A 133 16.22 0.12 -1.74
N SER A 134 15.99 -1.19 -1.77
CA SER A 134 16.65 -2.11 -0.85
C SER A 134 18.15 -2.07 -1.08
N SER A 135 18.69 -2.29 -2.27
CA SER A 135 20.13 -2.38 -2.55
C SER A 135 20.95 -1.17 -2.08
N LYS A 136 20.38 0.05 -2.02
CA LYS A 136 21.08 1.21 -1.44
C LYS A 136 21.17 1.19 0.10
N TYR A 137 20.29 0.46 0.78
CA TYR A 137 20.24 0.31 2.25
C TYR A 137 20.46 -1.16 2.72
N MET A 138 20.57 -2.12 1.78
CA MET A 138 20.66 -3.56 2.01
C MET A 138 22.04 -3.97 2.51
N PHE A 139 23.07 -3.16 2.31
CA PHE A 139 24.36 -3.39 2.96
C PHE A 139 24.23 -3.34 4.49
N LEU A 140 23.35 -2.50 5.03
CA LEU A 140 23.11 -2.43 6.46
C LEU A 140 22.16 -3.54 6.94
N PHE A 141 21.06 -3.78 6.22
CA PHE A 141 20.07 -4.78 6.62
C PHE A 141 20.55 -6.22 6.46
N HIS A 142 21.31 -6.53 5.41
CA HIS A 142 21.87 -7.86 5.21
C HIS A 142 23.04 -8.13 6.19
N ALA A 143 23.88 -7.12 6.47
CA ALA A 143 24.92 -7.25 7.50
C ALA A 143 24.32 -7.40 8.91
N VAL A 144 23.25 -6.68 9.24
CA VAL A 144 22.53 -6.81 10.51
C VAL A 144 21.85 -8.17 10.60
N SER A 145 21.19 -8.66 9.53
CA SER A 145 20.63 -10.01 9.50
C SER A 145 21.70 -11.09 9.66
N ILE A 146 22.86 -10.98 8.99
CA ILE A 146 24.00 -11.90 9.16
C ILE A 146 24.56 -11.85 10.59
N LEU A 147 24.69 -10.66 11.20
CA LEU A 147 25.17 -10.51 12.58
C LEU A 147 24.17 -11.06 13.61
N ILE A 148 22.87 -10.86 13.38
CA ILE A 148 21.80 -11.41 14.23
C ILE A 148 21.77 -12.94 14.11
N PHE A 149 21.89 -13.49 12.90
CA PHE A 149 21.90 -14.94 12.67
C PHE A 149 23.19 -15.62 13.16
N SER A 150 24.35 -14.96 13.05
CA SER A 150 25.63 -15.47 13.55
C SER A 150 25.65 -15.58 15.07
N LYS A 151 24.98 -14.67 15.80
CA LYS A 151 24.86 -14.77 17.27
C LYS A 151 23.93 -15.90 17.74
N GLN A 152 22.98 -16.34 16.92
CA GLN A 152 22.07 -17.44 17.28
C GLN A 152 22.65 -18.83 16.95
N ASN A 153 23.69 -18.93 16.13
CA ASN A 153 24.33 -20.20 15.74
C ASN A 153 25.69 -20.45 16.41
N ASN A 154 26.00 -19.75 17.51
CA ASN A 154 27.24 -19.96 18.27
C ASN A 154 26.95 -20.58 19.65
N ILE A 155 26.32 -21.76 19.62
CA ILE A 155 26.32 -22.77 20.69
C ILE A 155 27.00 -24.02 20.13
#